data_AF-A0A8C5JMJ6-F1
#
_entry.id   AF-A0A8C5JMJ6-F1
#
_cell.length_a   1.000
_cell.length_b   1.000
_cell.length_c   1.000
_cell.angle_alpha   90.00
_cell.angle_beta   90.00
_cell.angle_gamma   90.00
#
_symmetry.space_group_name_H-M   'P 1'
#
loop_
_entity.id
_entity.type
_entity.pdbx_description
1 polymer ?
#
loop_
_entity_poly.entity_id
_entity_poly.type
_entity_poly.pdbx_seq_one_letter_code
_entity_poly.pdbx_strand_id
1 'polypeptide(L)'
;NIELLSISNPVHKKDLAVRLTDDTDPFFLYNLVISEEDFQSLKSQQGLLVDFSAFPQKFIDLLQQCIQEQNKDIPRFLLQLVSSAPALDHTPVSLNVVETNPFKHLTHLSLKFLPGTDADIKKFLANCLKCLKEDKMVLEEKLRRTEEDLTRQLSYTQQSLSEKSRELEKLKNEWTSYTTALSNKHSQELTSEKERALQAQTQYQQQHEQQKKELENLHQKSIQQLQNRLSELEVINKDLTERRYKGDSTVRELKAKLSGLEDECQRAKQEVLSLRRENTTLDAECHEKEKLINQLQTRVAVLEQEIKDKDQLVTRTKEVLDATQEQKVILEESTEEKHRHIEKLETTIKSLSAELLKANEIIKKLQGDLKTLMSKLKLKNTVTIQQEKLLAEKEEKLQKEQRESQEMGQSLRMKEQEVCKLQEQLENTIQKLEESKQLLKTNENGRFVQLDFSLCKNDPVISLVLKLIGAVFGVFVKSCHDCHVWETSLWLCNSQDGEQLGLDSKYLKKKDDSIPLRGLSQNTLNSGKWETEVPRAAGTPASAYFPGS
;
A
#
# COMPACT_ATOMS: atom_id res chain seq x y z
N ASN A 1 37.45 159.69 5.26
CA ASN A 1 38.76 159.04 4.98
C ASN A 1 39.92 160.02 5.02
N ILE A 2 41.17 159.53 4.88
CA ILE A 2 42.37 160.36 4.69
C ILE A 2 43.10 159.92 3.42
N GLU A 3 43.29 160.82 2.47
CA GLU A 3 44.04 160.58 1.24
C GLU A 3 45.38 161.31 1.27
N LEU A 4 46.45 160.62 0.84
CA LEU A 4 47.76 161.23 0.58
C LEU A 4 47.98 161.32 -0.93
N LEU A 5 48.28 162.51 -1.43
CA LEU A 5 48.52 162.80 -2.84
C LEU A 5 49.85 163.53 -3.00
N SER A 6 50.79 162.96 -3.74
CA SER A 6 52.00 163.65 -4.17
C SER A 6 51.67 164.51 -5.39
N ILE A 7 51.70 165.84 -5.25
CA ILE A 7 51.49 166.76 -6.36
C ILE A 7 52.87 167.18 -6.92
N SER A 8 53.09 166.93 -8.21
CA SER A 8 54.27 167.42 -8.93
C SER A 8 53.90 168.64 -9.77
N ASN A 9 54.38 169.81 -9.38
CA ASN A 9 54.23 171.02 -10.18
C ASN A 9 55.23 171.04 -11.37
N PRO A 10 54.96 171.79 -12.45
CA PRO A 10 55.80 171.80 -13.66
C PRO A 10 57.15 172.54 -13.48
N VAL A 11 57.31 173.30 -12.40
CA VAL A 11 58.63 173.64 -11.83
C VAL A 11 58.90 172.59 -10.76
N HIS A 12 60.10 171.97 -10.76
CA HIS A 12 60.45 170.78 -9.97
C HIS A 12 60.39 170.94 -8.43
N LYS A 13 59.17 171.13 -7.90
CA LYS A 13 58.80 171.03 -6.50
C LYS A 13 57.83 169.86 -6.36
N LYS A 14 58.06 169.03 -5.34
CA LYS A 14 57.10 168.02 -4.88
C LYS A 14 56.34 168.65 -3.73
N ASP A 15 55.02 168.71 -3.86
CA ASP A 15 54.14 169.20 -2.81
C ASP A 15 53.39 168.01 -2.22
N LEU A 16 53.43 167.84 -0.90
CA LEU A 16 52.66 166.82 -0.20
C LEU A 16 51.25 167.38 0.06
N ALA A 17 50.26 166.85 -0.66
CA ALA A 17 48.86 167.11 -0.36
C ALA A 17 48.28 166.01 0.52
N VAL A 18 47.57 166.41 1.57
CA VAL A 18 46.78 165.54 2.44
C VAL A 18 45.35 166.05 2.42
N ARG A 19 44.39 165.13 2.27
CA ARG A 19 42.96 165.42 2.31
C ARG A 19 42.29 164.64 3.43
N LEU A 20 41.43 165.28 4.21
CA LEU A 20 40.46 164.64 5.09
C LEU A 20 39.08 164.78 4.46
N THR A 21 38.32 163.68 4.48
CA THR A 21 36.92 163.61 4.05
C THR A 21 36.07 162.94 5.11
N ASP A 22 34.76 163.17 5.07
CA ASP A 22 33.77 162.29 5.70
C ASP A 22 33.04 161.53 4.58
N ASP A 23 32.65 160.28 4.85
CA ASP A 23 31.86 159.48 3.90
C ASP A 23 30.35 159.71 4.13
N THR A 24 29.98 160.35 5.25
CA THR A 24 28.60 160.72 5.63
C THR A 24 28.24 162.18 5.30
N ASP A 25 29.23 163.07 5.22
CA ASP A 25 29.08 164.46 4.75
C ASP A 25 29.96 164.74 3.52
N PRO A 26 29.38 164.76 2.30
CA PRO A 26 30.10 165.09 1.06
C PRO A 26 30.70 166.50 1.00
N PHE A 27 30.32 167.41 1.90
CA PHE A 27 30.89 168.77 2.00
C PHE A 27 32.03 168.85 3.02
N PHE A 28 32.21 167.84 3.87
CA PHE A 28 33.36 167.75 4.76
C PHE A 28 34.62 167.48 3.94
N LEU A 29 35.33 168.55 3.61
CA LEU A 29 36.60 168.53 2.89
C LEU A 29 37.60 169.42 3.61
N TYR A 30 38.71 168.84 4.07
CA TYR A 30 39.84 169.58 4.61
C TYR A 30 41.09 169.25 3.82
N ASN A 31 41.79 170.27 3.34
CA ASN A 31 43.02 170.11 2.56
C ASN A 31 44.22 170.71 3.31
N LEU A 32 45.37 170.07 3.16
CA LEU A 32 46.66 170.51 3.60
C LEU A 32 47.62 170.31 2.43
N VAL A 33 48.38 171.33 2.07
CA VAL A 33 49.47 171.23 1.11
C VAL A 33 50.74 171.72 1.80
N ILE A 34 51.77 170.88 1.81
CA ILE A 34 53.09 171.18 2.38
C ILE A 34 54.10 171.14 1.23
N SER A 35 54.67 172.28 0.87
CA SER A 35 55.87 172.30 0.03
C SER A 35 57.12 171.94 0.83
N GLU A 36 58.21 171.62 0.16
CA GLU A 36 59.50 171.34 0.82
C GLU A 36 60.04 172.53 1.65
N GLU A 37 59.63 173.76 1.31
CA GLU A 37 59.96 174.99 2.04
C GLU A 37 59.12 175.12 3.33
N ASP A 38 57.80 174.89 3.23
CA ASP A 38 56.91 174.85 4.41
C ASP A 38 57.32 173.73 5.38
N PHE A 39 57.79 172.60 4.84
CA PHE A 39 58.25 171.48 5.64
C PHE A 39 59.43 171.83 6.54
N GLN A 40 60.37 172.68 6.12
CA GLN A 40 61.47 173.09 7.01
C GLN A 40 60.95 173.85 8.24
N SER A 41 59.95 174.72 8.03
CA SER A 41 59.26 175.42 9.13
C SER A 41 58.53 174.44 10.05
N LEU A 42 57.81 173.45 9.49
CA LEU A 42 57.13 172.41 10.25
C LEU A 42 58.11 171.53 11.06
N LYS A 43 59.22 171.14 10.41
CA LYS A 43 60.32 170.34 10.98
C LYS A 43 60.92 171.02 12.20
N SER A 44 61.23 172.32 12.11
CA SER A 44 61.72 173.13 13.23
C SER A 44 60.66 173.36 14.32
N GLN A 45 59.40 173.62 13.96
CA GLN A 45 58.34 173.90 14.93
C GLN A 45 57.94 172.68 15.78
N GLN A 46 58.08 171.46 15.25
CA GLN A 46 57.65 170.21 15.92
C GLN A 46 58.81 169.25 16.22
N GLY A 47 60.06 169.67 16.00
CA GLY A 47 61.25 168.85 16.30
C GLY A 47 61.36 167.58 15.47
N LEU A 48 60.82 167.57 14.24
CA LEU A 48 60.76 166.36 13.42
C LEU A 48 62.18 165.96 12.97
N LEU A 49 62.57 164.72 13.25
CA LEU A 49 63.92 164.19 12.93
C LEU A 49 64.03 163.62 11.51
N VAL A 50 62.98 163.73 10.69
CA VAL A 50 62.91 163.17 9.32
C VAL A 50 62.93 164.25 8.26
N ASP A 51 63.35 163.88 7.05
CA ASP A 51 63.34 164.75 5.88
C ASP A 51 62.03 164.62 5.08
N PHE A 52 61.77 165.62 4.23
CA PHE A 52 60.51 165.78 3.50
C PHE A 52 60.12 164.54 2.66
N SER A 53 61.10 163.81 2.12
CA SER A 53 60.89 162.57 1.37
C SER A 53 60.43 161.38 2.22
N ALA A 54 60.81 161.34 3.51
CA ALA A 54 60.46 160.26 4.45
C ALA A 54 59.22 160.58 5.31
N PHE A 55 58.92 161.87 5.48
CA PHE A 55 57.78 162.35 6.26
C PHE A 55 56.41 161.75 5.84
N PRO A 56 56.04 161.64 4.54
CA PRO A 56 54.78 161.00 4.12
C PRO A 56 54.59 159.60 4.69
N GLN A 57 55.63 158.76 4.64
CA GLN A 57 55.57 157.41 5.19
C GLN A 57 55.45 157.43 6.71
N LYS A 58 56.17 158.33 7.41
CA LYS A 58 56.04 158.43 8.88
C LYS A 58 54.69 158.95 9.35
N PHE A 59 54.01 159.76 8.55
CA PHE A 59 52.62 160.10 8.82
C PHE A 59 51.68 158.92 8.56
N ILE A 60 51.88 158.14 7.49
CA ILE A 60 51.13 156.88 7.25
C ILE A 60 51.33 155.88 8.40
N ASP A 61 52.56 155.67 8.87
CA ASP A 61 52.89 154.77 9.99
C ASP A 61 52.09 155.16 11.25
N LEU A 62 51.97 156.47 11.54
CA LEU A 62 51.19 157.00 12.66
C LEU A 62 49.67 156.86 12.47
N LEU A 63 49.15 157.06 11.26
CA LEU A 63 47.74 156.82 10.95
C LEU A 63 47.37 155.33 11.07
N GLN A 64 48.26 154.42 10.66
CA GLN A 64 48.08 152.98 10.83
C GLN A 64 48.00 152.58 12.31
N GLN A 65 48.79 153.21 13.19
CA GLN A 65 48.67 153.02 14.64
C GLN A 65 47.29 153.47 15.15
N CYS A 66 46.78 154.62 14.70
CA CYS A 66 45.43 155.07 15.06
C CYS A 66 44.34 154.09 14.59
N ILE A 67 44.44 153.54 13.38
CA ILE A 67 43.51 152.54 12.83
C ILE A 67 43.56 151.23 13.63
N GLN A 68 44.74 150.78 14.08
CA GLN A 68 44.91 149.58 14.90
C GLN A 68 44.35 149.73 16.33
N GLU A 69 44.24 150.96 16.83
CA GLU A 69 43.67 151.27 18.15
C GLU A 69 42.16 151.58 18.10
N GLN A 70 41.59 151.85 16.93
CA GLN A 70 40.22 152.38 16.72
C GLN A 70 39.10 151.59 17.44
N ASN A 71 39.24 150.27 17.56
CA ASN A 71 38.21 149.37 18.13
C ASN A 71 38.51 148.92 19.57
N LYS A 72 39.23 149.72 20.36
CA LYS A 72 39.61 149.40 21.76
C LYS A 72 38.96 150.37 22.74
N ASP A 73 38.57 149.87 23.92
CA ASP A 73 37.92 150.67 24.97
C ASP A 73 38.81 151.80 25.52
N ILE A 74 40.13 151.59 25.51
CA ILE A 74 41.13 152.58 25.92
C ILE A 74 42.21 152.63 24.82
N PRO A 75 42.00 153.40 23.73
CA PRO A 75 42.91 153.47 22.60
C PRO A 75 44.20 154.20 22.98
N ARG A 76 45.36 153.57 22.75
CA ARG A 76 46.66 154.18 23.05
C ARG A 76 47.00 155.32 22.09
N PHE A 77 46.64 155.18 20.81
CA PHE A 77 46.82 156.20 19.79
C PHE A 77 45.45 156.72 19.33
N LEU A 78 45.33 158.04 19.29
CA LEU A 78 44.13 158.78 18.92
C LEU A 78 44.46 159.79 17.83
N LEU A 79 43.51 159.96 16.92
CA LEU A 79 43.54 161.03 15.92
C LEU A 79 42.47 162.06 16.29
N GLN A 80 42.90 163.28 16.64
CA GLN A 80 42.01 164.32 17.15
C GLN A 80 42.02 165.53 16.22
N LEU A 81 40.88 165.86 15.63
CA LEU A 81 40.69 167.12 14.90
C LEU A 81 40.20 168.21 15.87
N VAL A 82 40.92 169.32 15.96
CA VAL A 82 40.65 170.41 16.92
C VAL A 82 40.51 171.74 16.17
N SER A 83 39.35 172.40 16.30
CA SER A 83 39.22 173.81 15.91
C SER A 83 39.69 174.73 17.03
N SER A 84 40.32 175.84 16.64
CA SER A 84 40.77 176.90 17.56
C SER A 84 39.68 177.94 17.86
N ALA A 85 38.59 177.96 17.09
CA ALA A 85 37.44 178.86 17.27
C ALA A 85 36.13 178.20 16.80
N PRO A 86 34.96 178.62 17.34
CA PRO A 86 33.66 178.17 16.84
C PRO A 86 33.31 178.88 15.52
N ALA A 87 33.15 178.10 14.44
CA ALA A 87 32.41 178.43 13.22
C ALA A 87 32.58 179.86 12.67
N LEU A 88 33.81 180.23 12.31
CA LEU A 88 34.06 181.24 11.29
C LEU A 88 34.61 180.55 10.04
N ASP A 89 34.07 180.91 8.88
CA ASP A 89 34.54 180.33 7.62
C ASP A 89 36.04 180.55 7.44
N HIS A 90 36.74 179.51 6.97
CA HIS A 90 38.18 179.48 6.73
C HIS A 90 39.12 179.47 7.97
N THR A 91 38.63 179.26 9.20
CA THR A 91 39.54 179.02 10.35
C THR A 91 40.31 177.69 10.18
N PRO A 92 41.66 177.66 10.35
CA PRO A 92 42.42 176.41 10.32
C PRO A 92 42.11 175.49 11.49
N VAL A 93 42.04 174.18 11.20
CA VAL A 93 41.88 173.10 12.20
C VAL A 93 43.17 172.30 12.35
N SER A 94 43.54 171.95 13.59
CA SER A 94 44.69 171.10 13.87
C SER A 94 44.27 169.63 13.95
N LEU A 95 44.78 168.80 13.05
CA LEU A 95 44.75 167.35 13.14
C LEU A 95 45.96 166.88 13.96
N ASN A 96 45.70 166.37 15.16
CA ASN A 96 46.72 165.90 16.08
C ASN A 96 46.75 164.37 16.11
N VAL A 97 47.93 163.77 15.91
CA VAL A 97 48.19 162.39 16.33
C VAL A 97 48.62 162.43 17.79
N VAL A 98 47.86 161.79 18.68
CA VAL A 98 48.03 161.85 20.13
C VAL A 98 48.20 160.44 20.69
N GLU A 99 49.25 160.22 21.47
CA GLU A 99 49.40 159.03 22.31
C GLU A 99 48.89 159.33 23.73
N THR A 100 48.02 158.47 24.25
CA THR A 100 47.53 158.52 25.62
C THR A 100 48.36 157.61 26.51
N ASN A 101 49.13 158.22 27.41
CA ASN A 101 49.83 157.54 28.50
C ASN A 101 49.03 157.72 29.81
N PRO A 102 49.04 156.76 30.77
CA PRO A 102 48.32 156.88 32.04
C PRO A 102 48.54 158.18 32.85
N PHE A 103 49.62 158.93 32.60
CA PHE A 103 49.86 160.24 33.23
C PHE A 103 49.49 161.45 32.36
N LYS A 104 49.56 161.34 31.02
CA LYS A 104 49.35 162.48 30.11
C LYS A 104 49.10 162.06 28.65
N HIS A 105 48.52 162.97 27.88
CA HIS A 105 48.55 162.91 26.41
C HIS A 105 49.88 163.46 25.87
N LEU A 106 50.37 162.87 24.78
CA LEU A 106 51.56 163.26 24.05
C LEU A 106 51.23 163.42 22.55
N THR A 107 51.29 164.64 22.03
CA THR A 107 51.12 164.89 20.60
C THR A 107 52.39 164.49 19.85
N HIS A 108 52.29 163.52 18.95
CA HIS A 108 53.37 163.07 18.06
C HIS A 108 53.51 163.95 16.82
N LEU A 109 52.39 164.49 16.32
CA LEU A 109 52.33 165.36 15.15
C LEU A 109 51.07 166.22 15.20
N SER A 110 51.16 167.50 14.79
CA SER A 110 50.02 168.44 14.74
C SER A 110 49.99 169.14 13.38
N LEU A 111 49.07 168.76 12.49
CA LEU A 111 48.98 169.29 11.13
C LEU A 111 47.81 170.28 10.99
N LYS A 112 48.07 171.48 10.47
CA LYS A 112 47.06 172.53 10.30
C LYS A 112 46.40 172.42 8.92
N PHE A 113 45.18 171.92 8.87
CA PHE A 113 44.38 171.85 7.66
C PHE A 113 43.53 173.10 7.47
N LEU A 114 43.25 173.44 6.21
CA LEU A 114 42.27 174.45 5.82
C LEU A 114 40.99 173.75 5.32
N PRO A 115 39.78 174.28 5.62
CA PRO A 115 38.58 173.80 4.95
C PRO A 115 38.71 174.05 3.44
N GLY A 116 38.29 173.07 2.64
CA GLY A 116 38.27 173.18 1.18
C GLY A 116 37.34 174.29 0.73
N THR A 117 37.74 175.06 -0.26
CA THR A 117 36.86 176.08 -0.84
C THR A 117 35.73 175.43 -1.63
N ASP A 118 34.70 176.22 -1.91
CA ASP A 118 33.62 175.88 -2.83
C ASP A 118 34.12 175.34 -4.19
N ALA A 119 35.29 175.80 -4.67
CA ALA A 119 35.92 175.31 -5.89
C ALA A 119 36.61 173.95 -5.69
N ASP A 120 37.26 173.73 -4.54
CA ASP A 120 37.89 172.46 -4.19
C ASP A 120 36.86 171.35 -3.98
N ILE A 121 35.76 171.65 -3.26
CA ILE A 121 34.65 170.73 -3.03
C ILE A 121 34.01 170.34 -4.37
N LYS A 122 33.67 171.32 -5.22
CA LYS A 122 33.11 171.03 -6.56
C LYS A 122 34.06 170.20 -7.43
N LYS A 123 35.37 170.46 -7.38
CA LYS A 123 36.40 169.70 -8.13
C LYS A 123 36.59 168.28 -7.58
N PHE A 124 36.58 168.11 -6.26
CA PHE A 124 36.64 166.82 -5.59
C PHE A 124 35.41 165.96 -5.93
N LEU A 125 34.20 166.48 -5.68
CA LEU A 125 32.95 165.78 -5.96
C LEU A 125 32.77 165.46 -7.45
N ALA A 126 33.19 166.34 -8.36
CA ALA A 126 33.16 166.06 -9.80
C ALA A 126 34.09 164.89 -10.18
N ASN A 127 35.27 164.80 -9.58
CA ASN A 127 36.19 163.68 -9.81
C ASN A 127 35.66 162.38 -9.21
N CYS A 128 35.17 162.39 -7.96
CA CYS A 128 34.57 161.21 -7.32
C CYS A 128 33.36 160.71 -8.11
N LEU A 129 32.45 161.61 -8.52
CA LEU A 129 31.29 161.27 -9.35
C LEU A 129 31.69 160.74 -10.74
N LYS A 130 32.82 161.19 -11.30
CA LYS A 130 33.37 160.65 -12.55
C LYS A 130 33.84 159.20 -12.33
N CYS A 131 34.73 158.96 -11.37
CA CYS A 131 35.25 157.62 -11.09
C CYS A 131 34.14 156.63 -10.75
N LEU A 132 33.20 157.01 -9.86
CA LEU A 132 32.05 156.18 -9.51
C LEU A 132 31.14 155.85 -10.70
N LYS A 133 31.04 156.72 -11.73
CA LYS A 133 30.32 156.42 -12.98
C LYS A 133 31.11 155.46 -13.87
N GLU A 134 32.42 155.65 -14.00
CA GLU A 134 33.30 154.77 -14.78
C GLU A 134 33.34 153.36 -14.17
N ASP A 135 33.53 153.24 -12.86
CA ASP A 135 33.46 151.96 -12.11
C ASP A 135 32.08 151.31 -12.22
N LYS A 136 31.00 152.09 -12.06
CA LYS A 136 29.62 151.60 -12.22
C LYS A 136 29.42 151.00 -13.62
N MET A 137 29.79 151.70 -14.70
CA MET A 137 29.63 151.19 -16.06
C MET A 137 30.44 149.91 -16.31
N VAL A 138 31.66 149.82 -15.74
CA VAL A 138 32.49 148.61 -15.81
C VAL A 138 31.87 147.44 -15.04
N LEU A 139 31.20 147.71 -13.90
CA LEU A 139 30.51 146.68 -13.12
C LEU A 139 29.21 146.21 -13.78
N GLU A 140 28.38 147.12 -14.32
CA GLU A 140 27.15 146.79 -15.06
C GLU A 140 27.46 145.94 -16.30
N GLU A 141 28.49 146.28 -17.07
CA GLU A 141 28.90 145.51 -18.25
C GLU A 141 29.52 144.15 -17.89
N LYS A 142 30.22 144.04 -16.76
CA LYS A 142 30.69 142.74 -16.23
C LYS A 142 29.51 141.86 -15.82
N LEU A 143 28.56 142.42 -15.06
CA LEU A 143 27.36 141.72 -14.59
C LEU A 143 26.56 141.17 -15.77
N ARG A 144 26.21 142.02 -16.75
CA ARG A 144 25.47 141.64 -17.96
C ARG A 144 26.14 140.47 -18.70
N ARG A 145 27.47 140.51 -18.87
CA ARG A 145 28.21 139.41 -19.51
C ARG A 145 28.12 138.11 -18.72
N THR A 146 28.30 138.17 -17.39
CA THR A 146 28.17 136.97 -16.55
C THR A 146 26.75 136.41 -16.53
N GLU A 147 25.71 137.25 -16.53
CA GLU A 147 24.32 136.84 -16.61
C GLU A 147 24.00 136.18 -17.96
N GLU A 148 24.47 136.76 -19.07
CA GLU A 148 24.32 136.18 -20.41
C GLU A 148 25.01 134.82 -20.54
N ASP A 149 26.26 134.70 -20.08
CA ASP A 149 27.02 133.44 -20.21
C ASP A 149 26.51 132.35 -19.26
N LEU A 150 26.08 132.69 -18.04
CA LEU A 150 25.40 131.75 -17.14
C LEU A 150 24.04 131.31 -17.71
N THR A 151 23.27 132.22 -18.31
CA THR A 151 22.00 131.88 -18.96
C THR A 151 22.21 130.97 -20.16
N ARG A 152 23.24 131.23 -20.99
CA ARG A 152 23.64 130.33 -22.10
C ARG A 152 24.00 128.94 -21.57
N GLN A 153 24.87 128.84 -20.56
CA GLN A 153 25.28 127.55 -19.97
C GLN A 153 24.10 126.79 -19.35
N LEU A 154 23.19 127.48 -18.64
CA LEU A 154 21.98 126.88 -18.08
C LEU A 154 21.07 126.35 -19.19
N SER A 155 20.81 127.12 -20.24
CA SER A 155 19.98 126.66 -21.37
C SER A 155 20.55 125.43 -22.08
N TYR A 156 21.87 125.40 -22.32
CA TYR A 156 22.56 124.27 -22.95
C TYR A 156 22.55 123.01 -22.07
N THR A 157 22.86 123.15 -20.79
CA THR A 157 22.85 122.02 -19.84
C THR A 157 21.44 121.49 -19.62
N GLN A 158 20.42 122.35 -19.56
CA GLN A 158 19.02 121.94 -19.47
C GLN A 158 18.53 121.23 -20.74
N GLN A 159 18.90 121.70 -21.93
CA GLN A 159 18.62 121.00 -23.19
C GLN A 159 19.28 119.61 -23.18
N SER A 160 20.59 119.54 -22.93
CA SER A 160 21.33 118.27 -22.93
C SER A 160 20.80 117.28 -21.90
N LEU A 161 20.42 117.75 -20.71
CA LEU A 161 19.76 116.94 -19.68
C LEU A 161 18.40 116.40 -20.17
N SER A 162 17.61 117.19 -20.88
CA SER A 162 16.32 116.75 -21.44
C SER A 162 16.50 115.70 -22.55
N GLU A 163 17.53 115.85 -23.39
CA GLU A 163 17.89 114.89 -24.44
C GLU A 163 18.34 113.57 -23.84
N LYS A 164 19.26 113.60 -22.87
CA LYS A 164 19.74 112.39 -22.17
C LYS A 164 18.66 111.72 -21.34
N SER A 165 17.75 112.49 -20.72
CA SER A 165 16.58 111.94 -20.02
C SER A 165 15.64 111.20 -20.99
N ARG A 166 15.42 111.75 -22.19
CA ARG A 166 14.61 111.10 -23.25
C ARG A 166 15.28 109.85 -23.82
N GLU A 167 16.60 109.87 -24.03
CA GLU A 167 17.37 108.68 -24.45
C GLU A 167 17.30 107.57 -23.39
N LEU A 168 17.52 107.92 -22.12
CA LEU A 168 17.47 107.00 -20.98
C LEU A 168 16.08 106.38 -20.84
N GLU A 169 15.02 107.18 -20.96
CA GLU A 169 13.65 106.68 -20.88
C GLU A 169 13.28 105.81 -22.09
N LYS A 170 13.74 106.16 -23.30
CA LYS A 170 13.62 105.28 -24.47
C LYS A 170 14.29 103.92 -24.20
N LEU A 171 15.53 103.91 -23.71
CA LEU A 171 16.28 102.68 -23.41
C LEU A 171 15.60 101.84 -22.32
N LYS A 172 15.02 102.44 -21.28
CA LYS A 172 14.18 101.71 -20.30
C LYS A 172 12.99 101.03 -20.96
N ASN A 173 12.28 101.72 -21.84
CA ASN A 173 11.09 101.17 -22.51
C ASN A 173 11.47 100.05 -23.49
N GLU A 174 12.59 100.18 -24.20
CA GLU A 174 13.14 99.11 -25.03
C GLU A 174 13.58 97.88 -24.20
N TRP A 175 14.29 98.09 -23.08
CA TRP A 175 14.69 97.01 -22.18
C TRP A 175 13.53 96.31 -21.48
N THR A 176 12.56 97.06 -20.94
CA THR A 176 11.37 96.47 -20.30
C THR A 176 10.49 95.72 -21.30
N SER A 177 10.33 96.23 -22.53
CA SER A 177 9.68 95.52 -23.62
C SER A 177 10.42 94.23 -23.98
N TYR A 178 11.74 94.27 -24.13
CA TYR A 178 12.57 93.09 -24.43
C TYR A 178 12.50 92.04 -23.32
N THR A 179 12.68 92.43 -22.06
CA THR A 179 12.59 91.54 -20.89
C THR A 179 11.20 90.92 -20.77
N THR A 180 10.13 91.69 -21.01
CA THR A 180 8.75 91.19 -20.98
C THR A 180 8.49 90.20 -22.11
N ALA A 181 8.94 90.51 -23.34
CA ALA A 181 8.80 89.61 -24.48
C ALA A 181 9.57 88.29 -24.27
N LEU A 182 10.80 88.36 -23.73
CA LEU A 182 11.61 87.18 -23.42
C LEU A 182 11.02 86.35 -22.27
N SER A 183 10.51 87.01 -21.22
CA SER A 183 9.82 86.34 -20.11
C SER A 183 8.54 85.63 -20.57
N ASN A 184 7.71 86.31 -21.35
CA ASN A 184 6.50 85.72 -21.95
C ASN A 184 6.84 84.54 -22.88
N LYS A 185 7.88 84.66 -23.70
CA LYS A 185 8.36 83.58 -24.57
C LYS A 185 8.79 82.35 -23.75
N HIS A 186 9.66 82.51 -22.76
CA HIS A 186 10.10 81.40 -21.92
C HIS A 186 8.94 80.77 -21.12
N SER A 187 7.97 81.59 -20.67
CA SER A 187 6.75 81.11 -20.02
C SER A 187 5.91 80.25 -20.98
N GLN A 188 5.71 80.72 -22.21
CA GLN A 188 4.98 80.00 -23.26
C GLN A 188 5.68 78.68 -23.63
N GLU A 189 7.00 78.71 -23.86
CA GLU A 189 7.81 77.53 -24.15
C GLU A 189 7.71 76.50 -23.00
N LEU A 190 7.88 76.94 -21.75
CA LEU A 190 7.74 76.11 -20.55
C LEU A 190 6.32 75.50 -20.42
N THR A 191 5.26 76.25 -20.73
CA THR A 191 3.91 75.69 -20.75
C THR A 191 3.73 74.66 -21.87
N SER A 192 4.30 74.89 -23.06
CA SER A 192 4.20 73.95 -24.18
C SER A 192 4.98 72.65 -23.95
N GLU A 193 6.12 72.69 -23.25
CA GLU A 193 6.86 71.50 -22.84
C GLU A 193 6.12 70.73 -21.75
N LYS A 194 5.55 71.43 -20.75
CA LYS A 194 4.71 70.81 -19.72
C LYS A 194 3.48 70.13 -20.32
N GLU A 195 2.82 70.76 -21.30
CA GLU A 195 1.67 70.16 -21.97
C GLU A 195 2.09 68.94 -22.81
N ARG A 196 3.16 69.03 -23.61
CA ARG A 196 3.67 67.88 -24.37
C ARG A 196 4.11 66.72 -23.47
N ALA A 197 4.75 67.00 -22.33
CA ALA A 197 5.11 66.00 -21.34
C ALA A 197 3.87 65.33 -20.71
N LEU A 198 2.82 66.11 -20.37
CA LEU A 198 1.57 65.58 -19.83
C LEU A 198 0.80 64.74 -20.88
N GLN A 199 0.76 65.19 -22.13
CA GLN A 199 0.16 64.45 -23.25
C GLN A 199 0.89 63.11 -23.46
N ALA A 200 2.23 63.11 -23.50
CA ALA A 200 3.04 61.90 -23.62
C ALA A 200 2.86 60.96 -22.41
N GLN A 201 2.86 61.48 -21.18
CA GLN A 201 2.57 60.70 -19.97
C GLN A 201 1.20 60.03 -20.04
N THR A 202 0.17 60.77 -20.49
CA THR A 202 -1.19 60.25 -20.65
C THR A 202 -1.25 59.15 -21.72
N GLN A 203 -0.56 59.33 -22.85
CA GLN A 203 -0.46 58.31 -23.90
C GLN A 203 0.24 57.03 -23.40
N TYR A 204 1.36 57.15 -22.69
CA TYR A 204 2.04 55.99 -22.10
C TYR A 204 1.17 55.27 -21.05
N GLN A 205 0.43 56.00 -20.21
CA GLN A 205 -0.52 55.41 -19.26
C GLN A 205 -1.65 54.65 -19.97
N GLN A 206 -2.22 55.23 -21.03
CA GLN A 206 -3.26 54.58 -21.84
C GLN A 206 -2.73 53.32 -22.54
N GLN A 207 -1.54 53.38 -23.15
CA GLN A 207 -0.90 52.22 -23.78
C GLN A 207 -0.60 51.12 -22.76
N HIS A 208 -0.06 51.46 -21.59
CA HIS A 208 0.24 50.49 -20.53
C HIS A 208 -1.03 49.81 -19.99
N GLU A 209 -2.08 50.57 -19.69
CA GLU A 209 -3.34 50.01 -19.18
C GLU A 209 -4.05 49.18 -20.27
N GLN A 210 -3.94 49.54 -21.55
CA GLN A 210 -4.42 48.71 -22.65
C GLN A 210 -3.62 47.41 -22.79
N GLN A 211 -2.28 47.46 -22.79
CA GLN A 211 -1.43 46.26 -22.86
C GLN A 211 -1.68 45.31 -21.69
N LYS A 212 -1.79 45.85 -20.47
CA LYS A 212 -2.19 45.11 -19.27
C LYS A 212 -3.55 44.43 -19.47
N LYS A 213 -4.56 45.17 -19.92
CA LYS A 213 -5.91 44.64 -20.17
C LYS A 213 -5.92 43.58 -21.27
N GLU A 214 -5.10 43.72 -22.31
CA GLU A 214 -4.94 42.70 -23.35
C GLU A 214 -4.27 41.42 -22.80
N LEU A 215 -3.24 41.56 -21.97
CA LEU A 215 -2.57 40.45 -21.28
C LEU A 215 -3.52 39.74 -20.29
N GLU A 216 -4.27 40.49 -19.50
CA GLU A 216 -5.31 39.98 -18.59
C GLU A 216 -6.38 39.18 -19.37
N ASN A 217 -6.85 39.70 -20.52
CA ASN A 217 -7.79 38.99 -21.38
C ASN A 217 -7.19 37.71 -22.00
N LEU A 218 -5.90 37.69 -22.34
CA LEU A 218 -5.21 36.49 -22.84
C LEU A 218 -5.05 35.44 -21.74
N HIS A 219 -4.62 35.85 -20.54
CA HIS A 219 -4.55 34.97 -19.38
C HIS A 219 -5.92 34.42 -18.99
N GLN A 220 -6.97 35.24 -18.95
CA GLN A 220 -8.34 34.79 -18.66
C GLN A 220 -8.83 33.75 -19.67
N LYS A 221 -8.54 33.93 -20.97
CA LYS A 221 -8.85 32.93 -22.01
C LYS A 221 -8.07 31.63 -21.81
N SER A 222 -6.79 31.71 -21.46
CA SER A 222 -5.95 30.53 -21.19
C SER A 222 -6.43 29.77 -19.94
N ILE A 223 -6.76 30.48 -18.86
CA ILE A 223 -7.35 29.92 -17.64
C ILE A 223 -8.67 29.22 -17.97
N GLN A 224 -9.56 29.85 -18.76
CA GLN A 224 -10.82 29.24 -19.18
C GLN A 224 -10.60 27.97 -20.02
N GLN A 225 -9.63 27.97 -20.95
CA GLN A 225 -9.28 26.78 -21.73
C GLN A 225 -8.75 25.63 -20.83
N LEU A 226 -7.89 25.95 -19.86
CA LEU A 226 -7.35 24.97 -18.91
C LEU A 226 -8.43 24.44 -17.96
N GLN A 227 -9.34 25.28 -17.47
CA GLN A 227 -10.50 24.89 -16.66
C GLN A 227 -11.44 23.97 -17.44
N ASN A 228 -11.78 24.33 -18.68
CA ASN A 228 -12.59 23.49 -19.55
C ASN A 228 -11.90 22.13 -19.75
N ARG A 229 -10.61 22.11 -20.07
CA ARG A 229 -9.85 20.86 -20.26
C ARG A 229 -9.70 20.02 -18.99
N LEU A 230 -9.60 20.64 -17.82
CA LEU A 230 -9.66 19.93 -16.54
C LEU A 230 -11.05 19.28 -16.35
N SER A 231 -12.14 20.00 -16.63
CA SER A 231 -13.49 19.43 -16.51
C SER A 231 -13.74 18.26 -17.47
N GLU A 232 -13.23 18.33 -18.71
CA GLU A 232 -13.24 17.20 -19.66
C GLU A 232 -12.48 15.99 -19.10
N LEU A 233 -11.27 16.20 -18.59
CA LEU A 233 -10.43 15.13 -18.03
C LEU A 233 -11.04 14.54 -16.75
N GLU A 234 -11.69 15.35 -15.90
CA GLU A 234 -12.44 14.87 -14.75
C GLU A 234 -13.62 13.98 -15.14
N VAL A 235 -14.41 14.39 -16.15
CA VAL A 235 -15.51 13.58 -16.67
C VAL A 235 -14.98 12.28 -17.25
N ILE A 236 -13.94 12.32 -18.09
CA ILE A 236 -13.31 11.13 -18.67
C ILE A 236 -12.76 10.20 -17.56
N ASN A 237 -12.16 10.75 -16.50
CA ASN A 237 -11.61 9.96 -15.40
C ASN A 237 -12.72 9.32 -14.52
N LYS A 238 -13.83 10.03 -14.28
CA LYS A 238 -15.04 9.46 -13.66
C LYS A 238 -15.59 8.30 -14.52
N ASP A 239 -15.72 8.51 -15.83
CA ASP A 239 -16.18 7.51 -16.80
C ASP A 239 -15.28 6.26 -16.82
N LEU A 240 -13.96 6.45 -16.91
CA LEU A 240 -12.97 5.36 -16.89
C LEU A 240 -12.96 4.63 -15.54
N THR A 241 -13.14 5.35 -14.44
CA THR A 241 -13.22 4.77 -13.09
C THR A 241 -14.50 3.94 -12.91
N GLU A 242 -15.65 4.40 -13.41
CA GLU A 242 -16.88 3.61 -13.46
C GLU A 242 -16.73 2.36 -14.33
N ARG A 243 -16.17 2.49 -15.54
CA ARG A 243 -15.90 1.35 -16.43
C ARG A 243 -14.95 0.35 -15.76
N ARG A 244 -13.92 0.83 -15.04
CA ARG A 244 -13.05 -0.03 -14.24
C ARG A 244 -13.83 -0.76 -13.14
N TYR A 245 -14.64 -0.07 -12.33
CA TYR A 245 -15.43 -0.73 -11.28
C TYR A 245 -16.42 -1.77 -11.84
N LYS A 246 -17.04 -1.51 -13.00
CA LYS A 246 -17.92 -2.46 -13.72
C LYS A 246 -17.13 -3.66 -14.30
N GLY A 247 -15.88 -3.44 -14.72
CA GLY A 247 -14.93 -4.50 -15.08
C GLY A 247 -14.50 -5.32 -13.84
N ASP A 248 -14.15 -4.65 -12.74
CA ASP A 248 -13.72 -5.27 -11.49
C ASP A 248 -14.83 -6.14 -10.88
N SER A 249 -16.11 -5.77 -11.04
CA SER A 249 -17.27 -6.57 -10.58
C SER A 249 -17.53 -7.77 -11.49
N THR A 250 -17.55 -7.59 -12.81
CA THR A 250 -17.73 -8.71 -13.76
C THR A 250 -16.57 -9.70 -13.70
N VAL A 251 -15.33 -9.25 -13.49
CA VAL A 251 -14.17 -10.12 -13.22
C VAL A 251 -14.32 -10.88 -11.90
N ARG A 252 -14.88 -10.27 -10.84
CA ARG A 252 -15.19 -10.97 -9.57
C ARG A 252 -16.28 -12.02 -9.76
N GLU A 253 -17.36 -11.69 -10.46
CA GLU A 253 -18.44 -12.63 -10.78
C GLU A 253 -17.95 -13.81 -11.63
N LEU A 254 -17.14 -13.54 -12.66
CA LEU A 254 -16.59 -14.58 -13.53
C LEU A 254 -15.58 -15.47 -12.77
N LYS A 255 -14.76 -14.90 -11.87
CA LYS A 255 -13.91 -15.70 -10.97
C LYS A 255 -14.71 -16.57 -10.00
N ALA A 256 -15.80 -16.05 -9.43
CA ALA A 256 -16.68 -16.82 -8.55
C ALA A 256 -17.39 -17.96 -9.31
N LYS A 257 -17.89 -17.70 -10.52
CA LYS A 257 -18.48 -18.71 -11.42
C LYS A 257 -17.45 -19.77 -11.84
N LEU A 258 -16.23 -19.35 -12.18
CA LEU A 258 -15.13 -20.24 -12.52
C LEU A 258 -14.77 -21.15 -11.33
N SER A 259 -14.57 -20.59 -10.14
CA SER A 259 -14.30 -21.36 -8.92
C SER A 259 -15.42 -22.37 -8.62
N GLY A 260 -16.69 -21.98 -8.81
CA GLY A 260 -17.83 -22.90 -8.65
C GLY A 260 -17.81 -24.05 -9.66
N LEU A 261 -17.52 -23.77 -10.92
CA LEU A 261 -17.38 -24.78 -11.98
C LEU A 261 -16.13 -25.66 -11.81
N GLU A 262 -15.04 -25.12 -11.27
CA GLU A 262 -13.83 -25.86 -10.91
C GLU A 262 -14.11 -26.82 -9.74
N ASP A 263 -14.84 -26.38 -8.71
CA ASP A 263 -15.33 -27.20 -7.61
C ASP A 263 -16.31 -28.29 -8.07
N GLU A 264 -17.24 -27.98 -9.00
CA GLU A 264 -18.15 -28.95 -9.61
C GLU A 264 -17.38 -29.99 -10.45
N CYS A 265 -16.44 -29.53 -11.28
CA CYS A 265 -15.55 -30.40 -12.05
C CYS A 265 -14.70 -31.29 -11.13
N GLN A 266 -14.26 -30.79 -9.99
CA GLN A 266 -13.48 -31.54 -9.01
C GLN A 266 -14.34 -32.55 -8.25
N ARG A 267 -15.59 -32.21 -7.89
CA ARG A 267 -16.58 -33.16 -7.35
C ARG A 267 -16.85 -34.29 -8.36
N ALA A 268 -17.15 -33.96 -9.62
CA ALA A 268 -17.37 -34.96 -10.68
C ALA A 268 -16.14 -35.84 -10.93
N LYS A 269 -14.92 -35.29 -10.86
CA LYS A 269 -13.67 -36.09 -10.92
C LYS A 269 -13.53 -37.04 -9.73
N GLN A 270 -13.87 -36.60 -8.51
CA GLN A 270 -13.84 -37.44 -7.32
C GLN A 270 -14.88 -38.56 -7.38
N GLU A 271 -16.09 -38.26 -7.87
CA GLU A 271 -17.16 -39.21 -8.13
C GLU A 271 -16.75 -40.26 -9.17
N VAL A 272 -16.21 -39.85 -10.33
CA VAL A 272 -15.66 -40.75 -11.36
C VAL A 272 -14.51 -41.60 -10.82
N LEU A 273 -13.65 -41.06 -9.94
CA LEU A 273 -12.61 -41.83 -9.27
C LEU A 273 -13.16 -42.83 -8.24
N SER A 274 -14.26 -42.50 -7.57
CA SER A 274 -14.96 -43.41 -6.65
C SER A 274 -15.62 -44.56 -7.41
N LEU A 275 -16.43 -44.24 -8.44
CA LEU A 275 -17.09 -45.22 -9.30
C LEU A 275 -16.07 -46.13 -10.03
N ARG A 276 -14.90 -45.61 -10.42
CA ARG A 276 -13.82 -46.44 -10.98
C ARG A 276 -13.24 -47.41 -9.95
N ARG A 277 -13.05 -46.99 -8.69
CA ARG A 277 -12.59 -47.89 -7.61
C ARG A 277 -13.63 -48.96 -7.34
N GLU A 278 -14.88 -48.56 -7.18
CA GLU A 278 -16.04 -49.44 -6.98
C GLU A 278 -16.14 -50.49 -8.10
N ASN A 279 -16.03 -50.07 -9.36
CA ASN A 279 -15.99 -50.99 -10.50
C ASN A 279 -14.79 -51.94 -10.44
N THR A 280 -13.57 -51.47 -10.10
CA THR A 280 -12.43 -52.39 -9.95
C THR A 280 -12.56 -53.36 -8.78
N THR A 281 -13.29 -53.02 -7.71
CA THR A 281 -13.62 -53.98 -6.64
C THR A 281 -14.70 -54.96 -7.08
N LEU A 282 -15.68 -54.54 -7.89
CA LEU A 282 -16.69 -55.43 -8.46
C LEU A 282 -16.08 -56.39 -9.50
N ASP A 283 -15.16 -55.94 -10.34
CA ASP A 283 -14.37 -56.78 -11.25
C ASP A 283 -13.56 -57.84 -10.46
N ALA A 284 -12.93 -57.44 -9.37
CA ALA A 284 -12.20 -58.36 -8.48
C ALA A 284 -13.14 -59.36 -7.78
N GLU A 285 -14.29 -58.92 -7.26
CA GLU A 285 -15.31 -59.81 -6.70
C GLU A 285 -15.86 -60.79 -7.75
N CYS A 286 -16.07 -60.35 -8.99
CA CYS A 286 -16.46 -61.21 -10.10
C CYS A 286 -15.39 -62.27 -10.35
N HIS A 287 -14.11 -61.90 -10.45
CA HIS A 287 -13.03 -62.89 -10.63
C HIS A 287 -12.86 -63.85 -9.44
N GLU A 288 -13.08 -63.44 -8.19
CA GLU A 288 -13.07 -64.38 -7.04
C GLU A 288 -14.28 -65.32 -7.07
N LYS A 289 -15.48 -64.83 -7.42
CA LYS A 289 -16.67 -65.67 -7.64
C LYS A 289 -16.46 -66.63 -8.82
N GLU A 290 -15.80 -66.20 -9.88
CA GLU A 290 -15.45 -66.98 -11.06
C GLU A 290 -14.39 -68.05 -10.75
N LYS A 291 -13.37 -67.74 -9.94
CA LYS A 291 -12.46 -68.75 -9.36
C LYS A 291 -13.22 -69.79 -8.53
N LEU A 292 -14.15 -69.35 -7.67
CA LEU A 292 -14.95 -70.25 -6.84
C LEU A 292 -15.84 -71.16 -7.69
N ILE A 293 -16.46 -70.64 -8.76
CA ILE A 293 -17.21 -71.43 -9.75
C ILE A 293 -16.30 -72.48 -10.41
N ASN A 294 -15.11 -72.11 -10.88
CA ASN A 294 -14.15 -73.04 -11.48
C ASN A 294 -13.66 -74.13 -10.49
N GLN A 295 -13.44 -73.78 -9.22
CA GLN A 295 -13.12 -74.73 -8.15
C GLN A 295 -14.28 -75.71 -7.90
N LEU A 296 -15.52 -75.21 -7.84
CA LEU A 296 -16.71 -76.04 -7.66
C LEU A 296 -16.96 -76.96 -8.87
N GLN A 297 -16.77 -76.48 -10.10
CA GLN A 297 -16.83 -77.30 -11.31
C GLN A 297 -15.78 -78.41 -11.31
N THR A 298 -14.54 -78.09 -10.90
CA THR A 298 -13.46 -79.09 -10.76
C THR A 298 -13.84 -80.14 -9.71
N ARG A 299 -14.43 -79.74 -8.58
CA ARG A 299 -14.89 -80.64 -7.51
C ARG A 299 -16.07 -81.51 -7.95
N VAL A 300 -16.98 -80.98 -8.77
CA VAL A 300 -18.06 -81.78 -9.39
C VAL A 300 -17.48 -82.85 -10.32
N ALA A 301 -16.57 -82.48 -11.23
CA ALA A 301 -15.96 -83.43 -12.17
C ALA A 301 -15.20 -84.57 -11.47
N VAL A 302 -14.57 -84.30 -10.31
CA VAL A 302 -13.94 -85.34 -9.47
C VAL A 302 -15.00 -86.28 -8.88
N LEU A 303 -16.08 -85.76 -8.30
CA LEU A 303 -17.17 -86.56 -7.73
C LEU A 303 -17.91 -87.39 -8.79
N GLU A 304 -18.10 -86.85 -9.99
CA GLU A 304 -18.66 -87.56 -11.14
C GLU A 304 -17.79 -88.75 -11.56
N GLN A 305 -16.45 -88.58 -11.57
CA GLN A 305 -15.53 -89.69 -11.85
C GLN A 305 -15.54 -90.74 -10.72
N GLU A 306 -15.62 -90.33 -9.45
CA GLU A 306 -15.73 -91.27 -8.32
C GLU A 306 -17.02 -92.10 -8.38
N ILE A 307 -18.15 -91.51 -8.79
CA ILE A 307 -19.41 -92.24 -9.02
C ILE A 307 -19.26 -93.21 -10.19
N LYS A 308 -18.73 -92.74 -11.33
CA LYS A 308 -18.52 -93.54 -12.54
C LYS A 308 -17.61 -94.75 -12.29
N ASP A 309 -16.64 -94.61 -11.41
CA ASP A 309 -15.79 -95.71 -10.98
C ASP A 309 -16.54 -96.69 -10.07
N LYS A 310 -17.32 -96.20 -9.09
CA LYS A 310 -18.14 -97.04 -8.18
C LYS A 310 -19.17 -97.90 -8.94
N ASP A 311 -19.87 -97.34 -9.92
CA ASP A 311 -20.89 -98.06 -10.72
C ASP A 311 -20.32 -99.31 -11.39
N GLN A 312 -19.10 -99.21 -11.92
CA GLN A 312 -18.44 -100.35 -12.54
C GLN A 312 -18.14 -101.46 -11.50
N LEU A 313 -17.78 -101.14 -10.24
CA LEU A 313 -17.54 -102.16 -9.21
C LEU A 313 -18.81 -102.95 -8.85
N VAL A 314 -19.98 -102.31 -8.91
CA VAL A 314 -21.28 -102.99 -8.80
C VAL A 314 -21.46 -104.01 -9.94
N THR A 315 -21.02 -103.67 -11.17
CA THR A 315 -21.02 -104.58 -12.32
C THR A 315 -20.11 -105.79 -12.10
N ARG A 316 -18.82 -105.60 -11.77
CA ARG A 316 -17.87 -106.69 -11.43
C ARG A 316 -18.40 -107.64 -10.35
N THR A 317 -19.04 -107.09 -9.33
CA THR A 317 -19.59 -107.87 -8.20
C THR A 317 -20.84 -108.67 -8.61
N LYS A 318 -21.58 -108.18 -9.61
CA LYS A 318 -22.78 -108.84 -10.15
C LYS A 318 -22.45 -110.02 -11.05
N GLU A 319 -21.44 -109.90 -11.91
CA GLU A 319 -20.97 -110.99 -12.79
C GLU A 319 -20.59 -112.25 -11.99
N VAL A 320 -19.95 -112.09 -10.83
CA VAL A 320 -19.57 -113.19 -9.91
C VAL A 320 -20.79 -113.80 -9.20
N LEU A 321 -21.83 -113.01 -8.95
CA LEU A 321 -23.08 -113.47 -8.33
C LEU A 321 -23.92 -114.31 -9.32
N ASP A 322 -24.04 -113.87 -10.56
CA ASP A 322 -24.79 -114.59 -11.60
C ASP A 322 -24.12 -115.95 -11.91
N ALA A 323 -22.78 -116.00 -11.98
CA ALA A 323 -22.01 -117.24 -12.19
C ALA A 323 -22.12 -118.25 -11.03
N THR A 324 -22.36 -117.79 -9.79
CA THR A 324 -22.59 -118.68 -8.64
C THR A 324 -24.05 -119.12 -8.53
N GLN A 325 -24.99 -118.40 -9.14
CA GLN A 325 -26.40 -118.78 -9.22
C GLN A 325 -26.64 -119.90 -10.26
N GLU A 326 -25.90 -119.94 -11.39
CA GLU A 326 -26.06 -121.02 -12.39
C GLU A 326 -25.64 -122.40 -11.86
N GLN A 327 -24.55 -122.49 -11.06
CA GLN A 327 -24.13 -123.77 -10.46
C GLN A 327 -25.15 -124.35 -9.47
N LYS A 328 -26.04 -123.51 -8.93
CA LYS A 328 -27.11 -123.93 -8.01
C LYS A 328 -28.24 -124.65 -8.75
N VAL A 329 -28.69 -124.12 -9.89
CA VAL A 329 -29.85 -124.65 -10.65
C VAL A 329 -29.63 -126.11 -11.07
N ILE A 330 -28.44 -126.44 -11.56
CA ILE A 330 -28.07 -127.79 -12.04
C ILE A 330 -28.15 -128.86 -10.92
N LEU A 331 -27.94 -128.46 -9.66
CA LEU A 331 -28.05 -129.36 -8.49
C LEU A 331 -29.49 -129.51 -7.98
N GLU A 332 -30.32 -128.48 -8.13
CA GLU A 332 -31.73 -128.52 -7.74
C GLU A 332 -32.54 -129.45 -8.68
N GLU A 333 -32.35 -129.35 -10.00
CA GLU A 333 -33.05 -130.21 -10.99
C GLU A 333 -32.80 -131.72 -10.78
N SER A 334 -31.57 -132.12 -10.42
CA SER A 334 -31.21 -133.53 -10.19
C SER A 334 -31.90 -134.15 -8.96
N THR A 335 -32.35 -133.31 -8.02
CA THR A 335 -33.00 -133.74 -6.77
C THR A 335 -34.50 -133.90 -6.97
N GLU A 336 -35.11 -133.01 -7.76
CA GLU A 336 -36.53 -132.97 -8.12
C GLU A 336 -37.01 -134.30 -8.74
N GLU A 337 -36.22 -134.89 -9.64
CA GLU A 337 -36.61 -136.08 -10.40
C GLU A 337 -36.69 -137.36 -9.54
N LYS A 338 -35.90 -137.43 -8.45
CA LYS A 338 -35.99 -138.53 -7.47
C LYS A 338 -37.21 -138.41 -6.55
N HIS A 339 -37.72 -137.20 -6.32
CA HIS A 339 -38.89 -136.99 -5.46
C HIS A 339 -40.17 -137.53 -6.11
N ARG A 340 -40.37 -137.25 -7.41
CA ARG A 340 -41.57 -137.60 -8.20
C ARG A 340 -41.84 -139.11 -8.34
N HIS A 341 -40.87 -139.98 -8.03
CA HIS A 341 -41.09 -141.44 -8.03
C HIS A 341 -41.53 -141.99 -6.67
N ILE A 342 -41.25 -141.26 -5.58
CA ILE A 342 -41.63 -141.66 -4.21
C ILE A 342 -43.11 -141.31 -3.93
N GLU A 343 -43.59 -140.14 -4.39
CA GLU A 343 -45.01 -139.75 -4.27
C GLU A 343 -46.00 -140.79 -4.84
N LYS A 344 -45.58 -141.52 -5.88
CA LYS A 344 -46.42 -142.55 -6.52
C LYS A 344 -46.60 -143.83 -5.69
N LEU A 345 -45.86 -144.01 -4.59
CA LEU A 345 -46.04 -145.13 -3.66
C LEU A 345 -46.97 -144.80 -2.48
N GLU A 346 -47.08 -143.54 -2.06
CA GLU A 346 -47.82 -143.20 -0.85
C GLU A 346 -49.35 -143.15 -1.00
N THR A 347 -49.84 -142.77 -2.18
CA THR A 347 -51.27 -142.48 -2.40
C THR A 347 -52.16 -143.72 -2.46
N THR A 348 -51.61 -144.88 -2.86
CA THR A 348 -52.34 -146.16 -2.94
C THR A 348 -52.31 -146.96 -1.62
N ILE A 349 -51.32 -146.73 -0.76
CA ILE A 349 -51.18 -147.44 0.52
C ILE A 349 -52.14 -146.89 1.59
N LYS A 350 -52.48 -145.59 1.54
CA LYS A 350 -53.35 -144.94 2.53
C LYS A 350 -54.84 -145.31 2.46
N SER A 351 -55.33 -145.92 1.38
CA SER A 351 -56.77 -146.21 1.19
C SER A 351 -57.21 -147.63 1.58
N LEU A 352 -56.33 -148.64 1.49
CA LEU A 352 -56.70 -150.06 1.72
C LEU A 352 -56.34 -150.63 3.10
N SER A 353 -55.80 -149.81 4.01
CA SER A 353 -55.60 -150.19 5.41
C SER A 353 -56.90 -150.20 6.23
N ALA A 354 -57.95 -149.51 5.76
CA ALA A 354 -59.17 -149.26 6.51
C ALA A 354 -60.10 -150.47 6.72
N GLU A 355 -60.03 -151.51 5.87
CA GLU A 355 -60.92 -152.68 5.98
C GLU A 355 -60.43 -153.75 6.97
N LEU A 356 -59.18 -153.67 7.43
CA LEU A 356 -58.54 -154.69 8.28
C LEU A 356 -59.10 -154.83 9.70
N LEU A 357 -60.04 -153.95 10.12
CA LEU A 357 -60.58 -153.89 11.48
C LEU A 357 -62.07 -154.23 11.63
N LYS A 358 -62.76 -154.69 10.58
CA LYS A 358 -64.17 -155.17 10.68
C LYS A 358 -64.41 -156.64 10.33
N ALA A 359 -63.38 -157.38 9.91
CA ALA A 359 -63.48 -158.80 9.57
C ALA A 359 -62.86 -159.77 10.61
N ASN A 360 -62.49 -159.30 11.81
CA ASN A 360 -61.83 -160.12 12.84
C ASN A 360 -62.78 -160.72 13.90
N GLU A 361 -64.06 -160.31 13.95
CA GLU A 361 -65.05 -160.89 14.88
C GLU A 361 -65.97 -161.93 14.23
N ILE A 362 -66.32 -161.74 12.96
CA ILE A 362 -67.15 -162.66 12.21
C ILE A 362 -66.28 -163.85 11.77
N ILE A 363 -66.51 -165.02 12.40
CA ILE A 363 -66.00 -166.33 11.98
C ILE A 363 -64.47 -166.47 12.18
N LYS A 364 -63.91 -166.81 13.36
CA LYS A 364 -64.46 -167.38 14.62
C LYS A 364 -65.33 -168.63 14.48
N LYS A 365 -65.33 -169.23 13.29
CA LYS A 365 -66.08 -170.45 12.92
C LYS A 365 -65.29 -171.34 11.94
N LEU A 366 -64.37 -170.79 11.14
CA LEU A 366 -63.41 -171.58 10.34
C LEU A 366 -62.14 -172.00 11.11
N GLN A 367 -62.10 -171.77 12.43
CA GLN A 367 -61.26 -172.54 13.35
C GLN A 367 -61.79 -173.98 13.58
N GLY A 368 -62.92 -174.36 12.96
CA GLY A 368 -63.39 -175.75 12.84
C GLY A 368 -62.76 -176.51 11.67
N ASP A 369 -63.03 -176.05 10.44
CA ASP A 369 -63.22 -176.97 9.32
C ASP A 369 -61.96 -177.40 8.54
N LEU A 370 -60.77 -176.89 8.87
CA LEU A 370 -59.51 -177.35 8.25
C LEU A 370 -58.43 -177.87 9.22
N LYS A 371 -58.85 -178.24 10.44
CA LYS A 371 -58.27 -179.41 11.14
C LYS A 371 -58.30 -180.68 10.26
N THR A 372 -59.13 -180.68 9.22
CA THR A 372 -59.46 -181.76 8.27
C THR A 372 -58.40 -182.07 7.19
N LEU A 373 -57.38 -181.21 6.97
CA LEU A 373 -56.19 -181.59 6.16
C LEU A 373 -54.89 -181.63 6.98
N MET A 374 -54.79 -180.97 8.13
CA MET A 374 -53.69 -181.24 9.07
C MET A 374 -53.76 -182.68 9.63
N SER A 375 -54.94 -183.31 9.59
CA SER A 375 -55.15 -184.75 9.79
C SER A 375 -54.99 -185.61 8.53
N LYS A 376 -54.79 -185.03 7.33
CA LYS A 376 -54.93 -185.73 6.04
C LYS A 376 -53.75 -185.63 5.07
N LEU A 377 -52.62 -185.02 5.44
CA LEU A 377 -51.32 -185.59 5.04
C LEU A 377 -50.15 -185.33 6.01
N LYS A 378 -50.40 -185.42 7.33
CA LYS A 378 -49.38 -185.95 8.26
C LYS A 378 -49.03 -187.43 8.00
N LEU A 379 -49.58 -188.01 6.92
CA LEU A 379 -49.13 -189.22 6.23
C LEU A 379 -48.01 -188.95 5.19
N LYS A 380 -47.57 -187.69 4.98
CA LYS A 380 -46.29 -187.35 4.31
C LYS A 380 -45.20 -186.89 5.27
N ASN A 381 -45.46 -186.97 6.57
CA ASN A 381 -44.57 -186.75 7.72
C ASN A 381 -43.48 -187.87 7.82
N THR A 382 -42.98 -188.31 6.67
CA THR A 382 -42.30 -189.59 6.41
C THR A 382 -41.48 -189.55 5.11
N VAL A 383 -41.74 -188.59 4.20
CA VAL A 383 -41.15 -188.58 2.83
C VAL A 383 -40.02 -187.55 2.65
N THR A 384 -39.83 -186.59 3.57
CA THR A 384 -38.78 -185.54 3.41
C THR A 384 -37.88 -185.34 4.64
N ILE A 385 -38.15 -186.04 5.75
CA ILE A 385 -37.09 -186.50 6.68
C ILE A 385 -36.11 -187.47 5.96
N GLN A 386 -36.38 -187.85 4.70
CA GLN A 386 -35.41 -188.45 3.77
C GLN A 386 -34.50 -187.45 3.02
N GLN A 387 -34.76 -186.14 3.04
CA GLN A 387 -33.97 -185.11 2.33
C GLN A 387 -33.48 -183.94 3.20
N GLU A 388 -33.99 -183.76 4.42
CA GLU A 388 -33.32 -182.98 5.50
C GLU A 388 -32.03 -183.65 6.03
N LYS A 389 -31.79 -184.89 5.59
CA LYS A 389 -31.31 -186.02 6.39
C LYS A 389 -29.95 -185.86 7.09
N LEU A 390 -29.07 -184.95 6.67
CA LEU A 390 -27.63 -185.29 6.69
C LEU A 390 -26.55 -184.20 6.72
N LEU A 391 -26.84 -182.90 6.52
CA LEU A 391 -25.77 -181.92 6.13
C LEU A 391 -25.75 -180.53 6.80
N ALA A 392 -26.53 -180.30 7.84
CA ALA A 392 -26.25 -179.23 8.81
C ALA A 392 -25.91 -179.86 10.16
N GLU A 393 -26.84 -180.61 10.74
CA GLU A 393 -26.60 -181.51 11.87
C GLU A 393 -27.35 -182.84 11.64
N LYS A 394 -26.76 -183.91 11.07
CA LYS A 394 -25.34 -184.19 10.79
C LYS A 394 -24.58 -183.13 9.98
N GLU A 395 -23.37 -182.72 10.35
CA GLU A 395 -22.91 -182.43 11.72
C GLU A 395 -22.13 -181.09 11.66
N GLU A 396 -22.67 -180.04 12.25
CA GLU A 396 -22.01 -179.12 13.20
C GLU A 396 -22.59 -179.35 14.63
N LYS A 397 -23.15 -180.55 14.86
CA LYS A 397 -22.67 -181.45 15.95
C LYS A 397 -21.22 -181.95 15.71
N LEU A 398 -20.56 -181.29 14.76
CA LEU A 398 -19.15 -181.09 14.51
C LEU A 398 -18.67 -179.73 15.06
N GLN A 399 -19.48 -178.99 15.83
CA GLN A 399 -19.14 -177.80 16.66
C GLN A 399 -18.05 -178.06 17.69
N LYS A 400 -17.36 -179.22 17.66
CA LYS A 400 -17.26 -180.48 18.43
C LYS A 400 -18.32 -181.50 18.09
N GLU A 401 -18.04 -182.49 17.20
CA GLU A 401 -16.80 -183.12 16.60
C GLU A 401 -15.45 -182.30 16.30
N GLN A 402 -15.41 -181.00 15.90
CA GLN A 402 -14.31 -179.98 16.14
C GLN A 402 -14.10 -179.30 17.57
N ARG A 403 -14.84 -178.25 18.05
CA ARG A 403 -14.76 -177.56 19.42
C ARG A 403 -15.67 -177.96 20.65
N GLU A 404 -16.95 -177.58 20.80
CA GLU A 404 -17.97 -177.64 21.91
C GLU A 404 -18.37 -178.96 22.64
N SER A 405 -18.32 -180.12 21.99
CA SER A 405 -18.12 -181.47 22.57
C SER A 405 -16.61 -181.81 22.79
N GLN A 406 -15.70 -180.89 23.09
CA GLN A 406 -15.65 -180.10 24.33
C GLN A 406 -14.40 -179.17 24.33
N GLU A 407 -14.32 -178.12 25.15
CA GLU A 407 -14.45 -178.20 26.61
C GLU A 407 -15.05 -176.95 27.27
N MET A 408 -16.19 -176.96 27.98
CA MET A 408 -17.13 -178.00 28.48
C MET A 408 -16.54 -179.35 28.99
N GLY A 409 -15.23 -179.47 29.26
CA GLY A 409 -14.77 -179.48 30.64
C GLY A 409 -14.94 -178.13 31.32
N GLN A 410 -14.47 -177.08 30.63
CA GLN A 410 -14.41 -175.68 31.05
C GLN A 410 -15.81 -175.01 31.06
N SER A 411 -16.01 -173.93 30.30
CA SER A 411 -16.82 -172.79 30.74
C SER A 411 -18.35 -172.85 30.55
N LEU A 412 -18.92 -174.05 30.57
CA LEU A 412 -20.12 -174.25 31.41
C LEU A 412 -19.81 -173.86 32.88
N ARG A 413 -18.57 -174.09 33.34
CA ARG A 413 -18.20 -174.16 34.77
C ARG A 413 -17.42 -173.01 35.39
N MET A 414 -16.94 -172.02 34.63
CA MET A 414 -16.68 -170.68 35.20
C MET A 414 -17.88 -169.73 35.08
N LYS A 415 -19.01 -170.28 34.60
CA LYS A 415 -20.37 -170.08 35.16
C LYS A 415 -21.00 -168.69 34.84
N GLU A 416 -22.32 -168.48 34.75
CA GLU A 416 -23.42 -168.93 35.64
C GLU A 416 -23.19 -168.63 37.14
N GLN A 417 -22.14 -167.89 37.54
CA GLN A 417 -21.69 -167.88 38.95
C GLN A 417 -22.15 -166.62 39.68
N GLU A 418 -21.84 -165.45 39.12
CA GLU A 418 -22.17 -164.14 39.70
C GLU A 418 -23.31 -163.41 38.96
N VAL A 419 -23.50 -163.70 37.66
CA VAL A 419 -24.30 -162.88 36.73
C VAL A 419 -25.76 -162.73 37.15
N CYS A 420 -26.41 -163.81 37.62
CA CYS A 420 -27.80 -163.80 38.07
C CYS A 420 -27.94 -163.57 39.59
N LYS A 421 -26.87 -163.16 40.29
CA LYS A 421 -27.00 -162.72 41.69
C LYS A 421 -27.63 -161.34 41.75
N LEU A 422 -27.01 -160.35 41.09
CA LEU A 422 -27.25 -158.94 41.39
C LEU A 422 -28.19 -158.23 40.39
N GLN A 423 -29.19 -158.98 39.89
CA GLN A 423 -30.50 -158.44 39.48
C GLN A 423 -31.35 -158.01 40.72
N GLU A 424 -30.64 -157.58 41.77
CA GLU A 424 -31.03 -157.41 43.17
C GLU A 424 -30.38 -156.13 43.75
N GLN A 425 -29.53 -155.46 42.97
CA GLN A 425 -28.75 -154.28 43.40
C GLN A 425 -28.63 -153.26 42.28
N LEU A 426 -29.31 -152.11 42.31
CA LEU A 426 -30.32 -151.58 43.24
C LEU A 426 -31.32 -150.79 42.36
N GLU A 427 -32.65 -150.77 42.55
CA GLU A 427 -33.52 -151.08 43.68
C GLU A 427 -33.13 -150.41 45.02
N ASN A 428 -33.86 -149.37 45.42
CA ASN A 428 -33.93 -148.91 46.82
C ASN A 428 -32.64 -148.36 47.47
N THR A 429 -31.50 -148.35 46.76
CA THR A 429 -30.64 -147.16 46.71
C THR A 429 -30.77 -146.56 45.31
N ILE A 430 -31.72 -145.66 45.03
CA ILE A 430 -32.19 -144.56 45.86
C ILE A 430 -33.46 -143.99 45.18
N GLN A 431 -34.57 -143.55 45.80
CA GLN A 431 -35.27 -143.92 47.04
C GLN A 431 -34.52 -144.00 48.39
N LYS A 432 -33.46 -143.19 48.52
CA LYS A 432 -32.64 -142.99 49.76
C LYS A 432 -31.78 -141.71 49.72
N LEU A 433 -32.03 -140.84 48.73
CA LEU A 433 -31.33 -139.58 48.44
C LEU A 433 -31.99 -138.79 47.28
N GLU A 434 -33.25 -139.07 46.93
CA GLU A 434 -34.34 -138.17 47.34
C GLU A 434 -35.37 -138.93 48.21
N GLU A 435 -35.50 -138.80 49.53
CA GLU A 435 -34.72 -138.16 50.63
C GLU A 435 -33.81 -136.97 50.32
N SER A 436 -34.20 -135.78 50.76
CA SER A 436 -33.42 -134.54 50.71
C SER A 436 -33.07 -134.05 49.29
N LYS A 437 -33.81 -133.10 48.72
CA LYS A 437 -34.74 -132.15 49.36
C LYS A 437 -35.54 -131.48 48.25
N GLN A 438 -36.87 -131.57 48.24
CA GLN A 438 -37.74 -130.81 49.15
C GLN A 438 -37.27 -129.35 49.39
N LEU A 439 -38.10 -128.37 49.08
CA LEU A 439 -39.55 -128.46 49.24
C LEU A 439 -40.30 -128.16 47.90
N LEU A 440 -40.81 -129.10 47.01
CA LEU A 440 -40.90 -130.60 46.78
C LEU A 440 -41.19 -130.89 45.22
N LYS A 441 -41.40 -132.06 44.52
CA LYS A 441 -41.43 -133.58 44.65
C LYS A 441 -41.58 -134.32 43.23
N THR A 442 -41.39 -135.68 43.13
CA THR A 442 -42.02 -136.72 42.17
C THR A 442 -41.76 -136.71 40.61
N ASN A 443 -41.98 -137.69 39.67
CA ASN A 443 -42.14 -139.20 39.46
C ASN A 443 -42.23 -139.49 37.88
N GLU A 444 -42.29 -140.66 37.16
CA GLU A 444 -42.01 -142.14 37.27
C GLU A 444 -42.38 -142.96 35.94
N ASN A 445 -41.87 -144.22 35.71
CA ASN A 445 -42.25 -145.29 34.68
C ASN A 445 -41.90 -145.07 33.16
N GLY A 446 -41.94 -145.99 32.13
CA GLY A 446 -42.28 -147.44 31.83
C GLY A 446 -42.22 -147.71 30.26
N ARG A 447 -42.48 -148.80 29.46
CA ARG A 447 -42.66 -150.32 29.35
C ARG A 447 -42.93 -150.66 27.80
N PHE A 448 -42.86 -151.80 27.03
CA PHE A 448 -42.36 -153.23 26.93
C PHE A 448 -42.56 -153.81 25.44
N VAL A 449 -42.30 -155.14 25.12
CA VAL A 449 -42.84 -156.03 23.98
C VAL A 449 -41.85 -156.72 22.92
N GLN A 450 -42.27 -157.24 21.72
CA GLN A 450 -41.87 -158.54 21.01
C GLN A 450 -42.40 -158.63 19.49
N LEU A 451 -42.16 -159.45 18.40
CA LEU A 451 -41.40 -160.65 17.78
C LEU A 451 -41.47 -160.54 16.17
N ASP A 452 -41.18 -161.37 15.11
CA ASP A 452 -40.63 -162.73 14.59
C ASP A 452 -40.25 -162.55 13.03
N PHE A 453 -40.07 -163.38 11.93
CA PHE A 453 -39.93 -164.79 11.35
C PHE A 453 -39.53 -164.64 9.78
N SER A 454 -39.21 -165.46 8.71
CA SER A 454 -38.73 -166.82 8.16
C SER A 454 -38.51 -166.64 6.57
N LEU A 455 -38.36 -167.51 5.51
CA LEU A 455 -37.68 -168.77 4.93
C LEU A 455 -38.04 -168.84 3.36
N CYS A 456 -37.59 -169.58 2.29
CA CYS A 456 -36.52 -170.48 1.67
C CYS A 456 -36.81 -170.57 0.08
N LYS A 457 -36.22 -171.19 -1.01
CA LYS A 457 -35.17 -172.15 -1.54
C LYS A 457 -34.81 -171.79 -3.06
N ASN A 458 -34.35 -172.47 -4.16
CA ASN A 458 -33.96 -173.82 -4.76
C ASN A 458 -32.96 -173.62 -6.02
N ASP A 459 -32.73 -174.29 -7.22
CA ASP A 459 -33.12 -175.44 -8.13
C ASP A 459 -32.04 -175.72 -9.33
N PRO A 460 -32.18 -176.64 -10.38
CA PRO A 460 -31.09 -177.22 -11.28
C PRO A 460 -30.91 -176.85 -12.84
N VAL A 461 -30.45 -177.79 -13.76
CA VAL A 461 -29.51 -177.54 -14.96
C VAL A 461 -29.66 -178.39 -16.30
N ILE A 462 -29.41 -177.83 -17.54
CA ILE A 462 -28.64 -178.37 -18.75
C ILE A 462 -28.76 -177.50 -20.07
N SER A 463 -27.93 -177.76 -21.12
CA SER A 463 -27.75 -177.00 -22.41
C SER A 463 -28.08 -177.79 -23.70
N LEU A 464 -28.63 -177.15 -24.77
CA LEU A 464 -28.36 -177.45 -26.21
C LEU A 464 -28.90 -176.34 -27.19
N VAL A 465 -28.46 -176.36 -28.45
CA VAL A 465 -28.81 -175.44 -29.56
C VAL A 465 -30.11 -175.82 -30.31
N LEU A 466 -31.04 -174.87 -30.48
CA LEU A 466 -31.82 -174.65 -31.71
C LEU A 466 -32.59 -173.30 -31.71
N LYS A 467 -32.62 -172.61 -32.86
CA LYS A 467 -33.56 -171.53 -33.30
C LYS A 467 -34.20 -170.62 -32.20
N LEU A 468 -33.89 -169.33 -32.01
CA LEU A 468 -32.90 -168.34 -32.49
C LEU A 468 -32.65 -167.38 -31.26
N ILE A 469 -32.38 -166.06 -31.22
CA ILE A 469 -32.09 -164.90 -32.11
C ILE A 469 -31.40 -163.83 -31.20
N GLY A 470 -30.61 -162.84 -31.62
CA GLY A 470 -29.92 -162.57 -32.89
C GLY A 470 -29.77 -161.06 -33.20
N ALA A 471 -28.56 -160.63 -33.60
CA ALA A 471 -28.18 -159.30 -34.13
C ALA A 471 -28.08 -158.10 -33.14
N VAL A 472 -27.09 -157.17 -33.22
CA VAL A 472 -25.82 -157.12 -34.00
C VAL A 472 -24.76 -156.16 -33.38
N PHE A 473 -23.51 -156.23 -33.86
CA PHE A 473 -22.30 -155.42 -33.55
C PHE A 473 -22.35 -153.90 -33.93
N GLY A 474 -21.37 -153.09 -33.46
CA GLY A 474 -20.98 -151.79 -34.06
C GLY A 474 -19.87 -151.00 -33.32
N VAL A 475 -18.97 -150.28 -34.04
CA VAL A 475 -17.76 -149.56 -33.49
C VAL A 475 -17.33 -148.34 -34.38
N PHE A 476 -16.69 -147.30 -33.78
CA PHE A 476 -15.72 -146.27 -34.35
C PHE A 476 -16.14 -144.79 -34.76
N VAL A 477 -15.69 -143.78 -33.97
CA VAL A 477 -15.07 -142.41 -34.26
C VAL A 477 -15.68 -141.31 -35.24
N LYS A 478 -15.90 -140.02 -34.78
CA LYS A 478 -15.30 -138.65 -35.23
C LYS A 478 -16.15 -137.29 -35.16
N SER A 479 -15.56 -136.16 -34.62
CA SER A 479 -15.60 -134.64 -34.96
C SER A 479 -16.74 -133.52 -34.76
N CYS A 480 -16.38 -132.31 -34.17
CA CYS A 480 -16.66 -130.82 -34.52
C CYS A 480 -17.40 -129.68 -33.63
N HIS A 481 -16.74 -128.49 -33.32
CA HIS A 481 -17.11 -126.97 -33.13
C HIS A 481 -17.58 -126.08 -31.82
N ASP A 482 -16.86 -124.94 -31.41
CA ASP A 482 -17.09 -123.57 -30.59
C ASP A 482 -17.19 -123.31 -28.98
N CYS A 483 -17.16 -122.17 -28.14
CA CYS A 483 -16.91 -120.61 -27.94
C CYS A 483 -16.77 -120.11 -26.35
N HIS A 484 -16.74 -118.92 -25.57
CA HIS A 484 -16.76 -117.33 -25.38
C HIS A 484 -16.43 -116.82 -23.84
N VAL A 485 -16.46 -115.61 -23.06
CA VAL A 485 -16.32 -114.03 -22.98
C VAL A 485 -16.35 -113.30 -21.48
N TRP A 486 -15.98 -111.97 -21.14
CA TRP A 486 -15.79 -111.20 -19.74
C TRP A 486 -15.71 -109.55 -19.70
N GLU A 487 -15.51 -108.53 -18.72
CA GLU A 487 -15.45 -108.12 -17.19
C GLU A 487 -15.13 -106.52 -16.79
N THR A 488 -15.38 -105.81 -15.58
CA THR A 488 -14.76 -104.41 -15.02
C THR A 488 -15.13 -103.59 -13.62
N SER A 489 -14.28 -102.70 -12.90
CA SER A 489 -14.50 -101.35 -12.07
C SER A 489 -13.94 -100.85 -10.58
N LEU A 490 -14.25 -99.61 -9.94
CA LEU A 490 -13.51 -98.77 -8.79
C LEU A 490 -14.12 -97.74 -7.58
N TRP A 491 -13.81 -96.37 -7.29
CA TRP A 491 -13.52 -95.59 -5.91
C TRP A 491 -14.24 -94.36 -5.00
N LEU A 492 -13.78 -93.03 -4.71
CA LEU A 492 -13.62 -92.21 -3.33
C LEU A 492 -14.40 -90.84 -2.74
N CYS A 493 -13.80 -89.76 -2.00
CA CYS A 493 -14.29 -88.37 -1.35
C CYS A 493 -13.25 -87.35 -0.50
N ASN A 494 -13.26 -86.12 0.25
CA ASN A 494 -14.05 -84.88 0.88
C ASN A 494 -13.25 -83.51 1.53
N SER A 495 -13.75 -82.43 2.34
CA SER A 495 -13.08 -81.07 2.88
C SER A 495 -13.64 -80.05 4.08
N GLN A 496 -13.05 -78.82 4.55
CA GLN A 496 -13.45 -77.78 5.71
C GLN A 496 -13.01 -76.16 5.82
N ASP A 497 -13.04 -75.32 6.98
CA ASP A 497 -13.19 -73.75 7.23
C ASP A 497 -12.57 -72.82 8.50
N GLY A 498 -12.88 -71.45 8.83
CA GLY A 498 -12.34 -70.46 9.98
C GLY A 498 -12.75 -68.87 10.25
N GLU A 499 -12.29 -68.02 11.31
CA GLU A 499 -12.64 -66.51 11.78
C GLU A 499 -11.57 -65.61 12.69
N GLN A 500 -11.54 -64.38 13.43
CA GLN A 500 -12.22 -63.04 13.99
C GLN A 500 -11.19 -61.87 14.62
N LEU A 501 -11.22 -60.65 15.38
CA LEU A 501 -11.98 -59.48 16.14
C LEU A 501 -11.13 -58.16 16.72
N GLY A 502 -11.61 -56.90 17.19
CA GLY A 502 -10.96 -55.82 18.16
C GLY A 502 -11.21 -54.17 18.21
N LEU A 503 -11.01 -53.30 19.32
CA LEU A 503 -11.05 -51.71 19.44
C LEU A 503 -10.80 -50.82 20.83
N ASP A 504 -10.49 -49.43 20.89
CA ASP A 504 -10.87 -48.24 21.89
C ASP A 504 -10.04 -46.79 22.10
N SER A 505 -10.14 -45.90 23.20
CA SER A 505 -10.14 -44.32 23.23
C SER A 505 -9.78 -43.28 24.46
N LYS A 506 -9.24 -41.99 24.23
CA LYS A 506 -9.52 -40.51 24.73
C LYS A 506 -8.86 -39.48 25.81
N TYR A 507 -8.61 -38.20 25.34
CA TYR A 507 -8.58 -36.77 25.96
C TYR A 507 -7.23 -35.94 26.20
N LEU A 508 -7.05 -34.57 26.39
CA LEU A 508 -7.66 -33.23 25.93
C LEU A 508 -7.01 -31.83 26.45
N LYS A 509 -6.76 -30.78 25.58
CA LYS A 509 -6.59 -29.24 25.76
C LYS A 509 -5.31 -28.58 26.44
N LYS A 510 -4.97 -27.24 26.57
CA LYS A 510 -5.62 -25.85 26.62
C LYS A 510 -4.72 -24.55 26.31
N LYS A 511 -5.32 -23.31 26.23
CA LYS A 511 -4.86 -21.87 25.90
C LYS A 511 -3.84 -21.13 26.84
N ASP A 512 -3.14 -19.98 26.57
CA ASP A 512 -3.06 -18.93 25.47
C ASP A 512 -1.73 -18.06 25.54
N ASP A 513 -1.47 -17.14 24.56
CA ASP A 513 -0.22 -16.31 24.30
C ASP A 513 -0.51 -14.99 23.47
N SER A 514 0.35 -13.99 23.11
CA SER A 514 1.60 -13.28 23.59
C SER A 514 2.06 -12.14 22.59
N ILE A 515 3.27 -11.48 22.74
CA ILE A 515 4.20 -10.87 21.69
C ILE A 515 4.43 -9.29 21.57
N PRO A 516 5.66 -8.75 21.23
CA PRO A 516 5.99 -7.29 21.08
C PRO A 516 7.00 -6.79 19.95
N LEU A 517 7.35 -5.47 19.94
CA LEU A 517 8.66 -4.77 19.58
C LEU A 517 9.08 -4.18 18.17
N ARG A 518 9.90 -3.09 18.25
CA ARG A 518 10.81 -2.36 17.26
C ARG A 518 10.21 -1.51 16.10
N GLY A 519 10.85 -0.43 15.58
CA GLY A 519 12.01 0.41 16.01
C GLY A 519 12.67 1.29 14.89
N LEU A 520 13.31 2.45 15.23
CA LEU A 520 14.12 3.41 14.37
C LEU A 520 13.32 4.34 13.42
N SER A 521 13.80 5.46 12.79
CA SER A 521 14.76 6.60 13.04
C SER A 521 14.64 7.61 11.83
N GLN A 522 15.26 8.80 11.58
CA GLN A 522 16.27 9.71 12.19
C GLN A 522 16.32 11.13 11.48
N ASN A 523 17.30 12.00 11.84
CA ASN A 523 17.92 13.15 11.10
C ASN A 523 17.19 14.49 10.78
N THR A 524 17.32 15.46 11.71
CA THR A 524 17.92 16.83 11.57
C THR A 524 17.56 17.89 10.47
N LEU A 525 17.37 19.14 10.98
CA LEU A 525 17.84 20.49 10.51
C LEU A 525 17.00 21.42 9.60
N ASN A 526 16.81 22.68 10.09
CA ASN A 526 16.70 24.02 9.43
C ASN A 526 15.82 24.24 8.17
N SER A 527 15.22 25.41 7.89
CA SER A 527 15.08 26.75 8.52
C SER A 527 13.80 27.42 7.93
N GLY A 528 13.35 28.65 8.24
CA GLY A 528 13.83 29.75 9.07
C GLY A 528 12.77 30.88 9.13
N LYS A 529 12.95 31.89 10.00
CA LYS A 529 12.02 33.03 10.14
C LYS A 529 12.23 34.08 9.05
N TRP A 530 11.16 34.83 8.76
CA TRP A 530 11.21 36.13 8.09
C TRP A 530 10.78 37.20 9.11
N GLU A 531 11.58 38.26 9.26
CA GLU A 531 11.22 39.46 10.02
C GLU A 531 11.31 40.68 9.09
N THR A 532 10.53 41.72 9.36
CA THR A 532 10.26 42.82 8.42
C THR A 532 10.65 44.16 9.04
N GLU A 533 11.69 44.80 8.49
CA GLU A 533 12.08 46.16 8.86
C GLU A 533 11.48 47.22 7.92
N VAL A 534 11.19 48.40 8.48
CA VAL A 534 10.53 49.51 7.78
C VAL A 534 11.53 50.70 7.67
N PRO A 535 11.70 51.32 6.48
CA PRO A 535 12.61 52.45 6.32
C PRO A 535 12.21 53.68 7.15
N ARG A 536 13.20 54.36 7.74
CA ARG A 536 13.02 55.58 8.54
C ARG A 536 13.01 56.82 7.63
N ALA A 537 12.14 57.79 7.94
CA ALA A 537 11.86 58.93 7.07
C ALA A 537 13.04 59.93 6.94
N ALA A 538 13.03 60.69 5.84
CA ALA A 538 14.07 61.66 5.49
C ALA A 538 14.03 62.96 6.31
N GLY A 539 15.20 63.58 6.51
CA GLY A 539 15.33 64.89 7.16
C GLY A 539 15.05 66.07 6.22
N THR A 540 14.47 67.14 6.75
CA THR A 540 14.18 68.39 6.02
C THR A 540 15.31 69.42 6.26
N PRO A 541 15.84 70.11 5.24
CA PRO A 541 16.78 71.21 5.44
C PRO A 541 16.06 72.48 5.93
N ALA A 542 16.75 73.29 6.74
CA ALA A 542 16.20 74.51 7.33
C ALA A 542 16.07 75.65 6.30
N SER A 543 15.02 76.47 6.44
CA SER A 543 14.84 77.71 5.67
C SER A 543 15.73 78.82 6.22
N ALA A 544 16.49 79.50 5.36
CA ALA A 544 17.33 80.63 5.72
C ALA A 544 16.64 81.97 5.39
N TYR A 545 16.69 82.91 6.33
CA TYR A 545 16.09 84.24 6.23
C TYR A 545 16.93 85.17 5.32
N PHE A 546 16.26 85.99 4.52
CA PHE A 546 16.88 87.11 3.79
C PHE A 546 16.30 88.44 4.31
N PRO A 547 17.11 89.36 4.88
CA PRO A 547 16.71 90.75 5.03
C PRO A 547 16.95 91.50 3.71
N GLY A 548 16.02 92.39 3.34
CA GLY A 548 16.16 93.27 2.18
C GLY A 548 16.66 94.67 2.57
N SER A 549 17.41 95.30 1.67
CA SER A 549 17.70 96.74 1.60
C SER A 549 18.11 97.07 0.17
#